data_AF-A0AAV0BCZ5-F1
#
_entry.id   AF-A0AAV0BCZ5-F1
#
_cell.length_a   1.000
_cell.length_b   1.000
_cell.length_c   1.000
_cell.angle_alpha   90.00
_cell.angle_beta   90.00
_cell.angle_gamma   90.00
#
_symmetry.space_group_name_H-M   'P 1'
#
loop_
_entity.id
_entity.type
_entity.pdbx_description
1 polymer ?
#
loop_
_entity_poly.entity_id
_entity_poly.type
_entity_poly.pdbx_seq_one_letter_code
_entity_poly.pdbx_strand_id
1 'polypeptide(L)'
;RTLNKLVSSNIPPSQDSLCICIRDFTTIILGLTKNNNNLPLPPSSDEVDTATLRNITNADIDSLVVEERNIATEESSNSKKLPLKFKIVCLSEMAQHNIQHITFQWNVKGQTSWNGLVIDILVKHWLYAKINEAF
;
A
#
# COMPACT_ATOMS: atom_id res chain seq x y z
N ARG A 1 -20.07 19.63 3.46
CA ARG A 1 -18.76 20.35 3.42
C ARG A 1 -18.19 20.67 4.81
N THR A 2 -18.96 20.54 5.90
CA THR A 2 -18.56 20.93 7.27
C THR A 2 -17.59 19.97 7.96
N LEU A 3 -17.68 18.66 7.67
CA LEU A 3 -16.81 17.63 8.27
C LEU A 3 -15.35 17.80 7.86
N ASN A 4 -15.05 17.99 6.57
CA ASN A 4 -13.66 18.16 6.09
C ASN A 4 -12.91 19.30 6.79
N LYS A 5 -13.61 20.38 7.18
CA LYS A 5 -13.03 21.52 7.90
C LYS A 5 -12.74 21.21 9.38
N LEU A 6 -13.52 20.31 9.98
CA LEU A 6 -13.31 19.83 11.35
C LEU A 6 -12.16 18.83 11.44
N VAL A 7 -11.99 17.98 10.43
CA VAL A 7 -10.89 17.01 10.41
C VAL A 7 -9.60 17.58 9.85
N SER A 8 -9.65 18.67 9.08
CA SER A 8 -8.44 19.27 8.49
C SER A 8 -7.41 19.74 9.52
N SER A 9 -7.83 20.08 10.73
CA SER A 9 -6.92 20.43 11.84
C SER A 9 -6.25 19.21 12.48
N ASN A 10 -6.77 18.00 12.25
CA ASN A 10 -6.21 16.75 12.76
C ASN A 10 -5.42 15.98 11.69
N ILE A 11 -5.49 16.42 10.43
CA ILE A 11 -4.73 15.82 9.33
C ILE A 11 -3.40 16.58 9.22
N PRO A 12 -2.25 15.90 9.26
CA PRO A 12 -0.97 16.54 9.07
C PRO A 12 -0.89 17.25 7.72
N PRO A 13 -0.16 18.37 7.62
CA PRO A 13 -0.02 19.09 6.37
C PRO A 13 0.56 18.17 5.29
N SER A 14 0.20 18.40 4.02
CA SER A 14 0.65 17.54 2.90
C SER A 14 2.17 17.53 2.69
N GLN A 15 2.88 18.51 3.26
CA GLN A 15 4.33 18.64 3.25
C GLN A 15 5.01 18.02 4.49
N ASP A 16 4.24 17.45 5.41
CA ASP A 16 4.79 16.71 6.54
C ASP A 16 5.58 15.49 6.02
N SER A 17 6.69 15.18 6.69
CA SER A 17 7.53 14.02 6.39
C SER A 17 6.68 12.74 6.32
N LEU A 18 5.72 12.57 7.24
CA LEU A 18 4.84 11.40 7.24
C LEU A 18 3.97 11.32 5.98
N CYS A 19 3.37 12.44 5.57
CA CYS A 19 2.55 12.51 4.36
C CYS A 19 3.38 12.24 3.10
N ILE A 20 4.61 12.74 3.06
CA ILE A 20 5.56 12.51 1.98
C ILE A 20 5.94 11.02 1.91
N CYS A 21 6.30 10.39 3.04
CA CYS A 21 6.68 8.98 3.06
C CYS A 21 5.53 8.06 2.63
N ILE A 22 4.30 8.31 3.07
CA ILE A 22 3.11 7.55 2.64
C ILE A 22 2.89 7.72 1.14
N ARG A 23 2.97 8.95 0.63
CA ARG A 23 2.82 9.24 -0.81
C ARG A 23 3.90 8.53 -1.62
N ASP A 24 5.15 8.60 -1.20
CA ASP A 24 6.28 8.04 -1.92
C ASP A 24 6.19 6.50 -1.93
N PHE A 25 5.81 5.88 -0.81
CA PHE A 25 5.48 4.45 -0.78
C PHE A 25 4.33 4.10 -1.74
N THR A 26 3.22 4.82 -1.65
CA THR A 26 2.03 4.55 -2.47
C THR A 26 2.32 4.71 -3.97
N THR A 27 3.12 5.71 -4.36
CA THR A 27 3.53 5.91 -5.75
C THR A 27 4.45 4.79 -6.26
N ILE A 28 5.40 4.31 -5.44
CA ILE A 28 6.26 3.16 -5.76
C ILE A 28 5.43 1.89 -5.98
N ILE A 29 4.44 1.67 -5.10
CA ILE A 29 3.56 0.51 -5.13
C ILE A 29 2.64 0.56 -6.36
N LEU A 30 2.04 1.73 -6.66
CA LEU A 30 1.26 1.98 -7.89
C LEU A 30 2.10 1.99 -9.17
N GLY A 31 3.43 2.02 -9.07
CA GLY A 31 4.31 2.14 -10.23
C GLY A 31 4.27 3.52 -10.91
N LEU A 32 3.78 4.54 -10.20
CA LEU A 32 3.78 5.92 -10.68
C LEU A 32 5.22 6.43 -10.66
N THR A 33 5.69 6.90 -11.81
CA THR A 33 7.04 7.48 -11.96
C THR A 33 6.91 8.92 -12.42
N LYS A 34 7.96 9.74 -12.23
CA LYS A 34 7.98 11.14 -12.70
C LYS A 34 7.67 11.29 -14.20
N ASN A 35 7.87 10.23 -14.99
CA ASN A 35 7.64 10.20 -16.43
C ASN A 35 6.33 9.50 -16.82
N ASN A 36 5.65 8.85 -15.88
CA ASN A 36 4.38 8.17 -16.10
C ASN A 36 3.44 8.43 -14.92
N ASN A 37 2.66 9.49 -15.05
CA ASN A 37 1.62 9.89 -14.09
C ASN A 37 0.25 9.31 -14.45
N ASN A 38 0.18 8.37 -15.39
CA ASN A 38 -1.10 7.76 -15.74
C ASN A 38 -1.53 6.87 -14.57
N LEU A 39 -2.70 7.16 -14.04
CA LEU A 39 -3.31 6.31 -13.02
C LEU A 39 -3.51 4.90 -13.59
N PRO A 40 -3.28 3.85 -12.79
CA PRO A 40 -3.57 2.50 -13.22
C PRO A 40 -5.05 2.37 -13.56
N LEU A 41 -5.35 1.46 -14.49
CA LEU A 41 -6.74 1.19 -14.85
C LEU A 41 -7.52 0.76 -13.60
N PRO A 42 -8.80 1.17 -13.46
CA PRO A 42 -9.62 0.70 -12.36
C PRO A 42 -9.76 -0.84 -12.41
N PRO A 43 -10.03 -1.48 -11.26
CA PRO A 43 -10.10 -2.93 -11.19
C PRO A 43 -11.28 -3.45 -12.02
N SER A 44 -11.17 -4.68 -12.51
CA SER A 44 -12.28 -5.40 -13.13
C SER A 44 -13.39 -5.67 -12.10
N SER A 45 -14.66 -5.77 -12.53
CA SER A 45 -15.74 -6.22 -11.64
C SER A 45 -15.44 -7.60 -11.05
N ASP A 46 -14.86 -8.51 -11.83
CA ASP A 46 -14.52 -9.86 -11.35
C ASP A 46 -13.46 -9.83 -10.25
N GLU A 47 -12.50 -8.92 -10.32
CA GLU A 47 -11.48 -8.74 -9.27
C GLU A 47 -12.13 -8.19 -8.00
N VAL A 48 -13.06 -7.23 -8.13
CA VAL A 48 -13.77 -6.64 -7.00
C VAL A 48 -14.62 -7.68 -6.27
N ASP A 49 -15.28 -8.58 -7.00
CA ASP A 49 -16.15 -9.60 -6.44
C ASP A 49 -15.38 -10.77 -5.80
N THR A 50 -14.16 -11.05 -6.29
CA THR A 50 -13.30 -12.14 -5.78
C THR A 50 -12.34 -11.72 -4.67
N ALA A 51 -12.15 -10.41 -4.46
CA ALA A 51 -11.30 -9.89 -3.42
C ALA A 51 -11.87 -10.17 -2.02
N THR A 52 -11.21 -11.04 -1.27
CA THR A 52 -11.59 -11.35 0.11
C THR A 52 -11.14 -10.25 1.07
N LEU A 53 -12.11 -9.56 1.67
CA LEU A 53 -11.91 -8.64 2.79
C LEU A 53 -11.44 -9.40 4.03
N ARG A 54 -10.19 -9.15 4.45
CA ARG A 54 -9.69 -9.56 5.76
C ARG A 54 -9.28 -8.32 6.54
N ASN A 55 -9.78 -8.18 7.76
CA ASN A 55 -9.37 -7.11 8.65
C ASN A 55 -7.90 -7.33 9.05
N ILE A 56 -7.10 -6.26 8.95
CA ILE A 56 -5.71 -6.30 9.40
C ILE A 56 -5.67 -6.29 10.92
N THR A 57 -4.87 -7.19 11.48
CA THR A 57 -4.51 -7.21 12.89
C THR A 57 -3.01 -6.94 13.06
N ASN A 58 -2.59 -6.47 14.23
CA ASN A 58 -1.17 -6.27 14.53
C ASN A 58 -0.35 -7.57 14.39
N ALA A 59 -0.98 -8.73 14.61
CA ALA A 59 -0.35 -10.04 14.40
C ALA A 59 0.02 -10.29 12.92
N ASP A 60 -0.73 -9.71 11.98
CA ASP A 60 -0.42 -9.82 10.56
C ASP A 60 0.81 -8.98 10.18
N ILE A 61 1.11 -7.91 10.92
CA ILE A 61 2.35 -7.12 10.75
C ILE A 61 3.56 -7.92 11.25
N ASP A 62 3.44 -8.57 12.41
CA ASP A 62 4.50 -9.41 12.97
C ASP A 62 4.84 -10.61 12.06
N SER A 63 3.85 -11.17 11.36
CA SER A 63 4.06 -12.25 10.38
C SER A 63 4.91 -11.79 9.18
N LEU A 64 4.78 -10.53 8.75
CA LEU A 64 5.60 -9.98 7.65
C LEU A 64 7.08 -9.88 8.02
N VAL A 65 7.40 -9.67 9.31
CA VAL A 65 8.79 -9.68 9.82
C VAL A 65 9.45 -11.04 9.59
N VAL A 66 8.68 -12.12 9.69
CA VAL A 66 9.16 -13.48 9.46
C VAL A 66 9.37 -13.74 7.97
N GLU A 67 8.46 -13.27 7.12
CA GLU A 67 8.59 -13.41 5.66
C GLU A 67 9.77 -12.61 5.08
N GLU A 68 10.06 -11.40 5.58
CA GLU A 68 11.23 -10.65 5.12
C GLU A 68 12.54 -11.37 5.42
N ARG A 69 12.66 -12.06 6.57
CA ARG A 69 13.87 -12.83 6.89
C ARG A 69 14.12 -13.97 5.90
N ASN A 70 13.06 -14.55 5.35
CA ASN A 70 13.14 -15.62 4.35
C ASN A 70 13.51 -15.08 2.95
N ILE A 71 13.05 -13.88 2.59
CA ILE A 71 13.38 -13.25 1.30
C ILE A 71 14.78 -12.64 1.33
N ALA A 72 15.20 -12.07 2.48
CA ALA A 72 16.52 -11.47 2.66
C ALA A 72 17.67 -12.48 2.55
N THR A 73 17.39 -13.79 2.70
CA THR A 73 18.38 -14.85 2.52
C THR A 73 18.72 -15.11 1.05
N GLU A 74 17.88 -14.65 0.10
CA GLU A 74 18.07 -14.90 -1.34
C GLU A 74 18.64 -13.70 -2.12
N GLU A 75 18.52 -12.46 -1.64
CA GLU A 75 19.04 -11.27 -2.35
C GLU A 75 19.89 -10.34 -1.45
N SER A 76 21.15 -10.70 -1.25
CA SER A 76 22.16 -9.79 -0.72
C SER A 76 22.57 -8.73 -1.77
N SER A 77 22.76 -7.50 -1.28
CA SER A 77 23.50 -6.40 -1.92
C SER A 77 22.72 -5.51 -2.91
N ASN A 78 22.02 -4.48 -2.40
CA ASN A 78 22.17 -3.09 -2.87
C ASN A 78 21.17 -2.14 -2.16
N SER A 79 21.69 -1.04 -1.62
CA SER A 79 20.98 -0.02 -0.81
C SER A 79 19.90 0.79 -1.54
N LYS A 80 19.67 0.56 -2.84
CA LYS A 80 18.51 1.10 -3.59
C LYS A 80 17.35 0.11 -3.73
N LYS A 81 17.52 -1.15 -3.32
CA LYS A 81 16.50 -2.22 -3.39
C LYS A 81 15.52 -2.22 -2.23
N LEU A 82 15.75 -1.40 -1.20
CA LEU A 82 14.94 -1.37 0.01
C LEU A 82 13.44 -1.14 -0.28
N PRO A 83 13.03 -0.22 -1.17
CA PRO A 83 11.62 -0.06 -1.54
C PRO A 83 11.06 -1.20 -2.39
N LEU A 84 11.93 -1.87 -3.17
CA LEU A 84 11.55 -2.96 -4.07
C LEU A 84 11.23 -4.24 -3.29
N LYS A 85 11.95 -4.55 -2.20
CA LYS A 85 11.63 -5.71 -1.36
C LYS A 85 10.27 -5.60 -0.68
N PHE A 86 9.91 -4.43 -0.12
CA PHE A 86 8.59 -4.22 0.47
C PHE A 86 7.48 -4.22 -0.59
N LYS A 87 7.80 -3.77 -1.81
CA LYS A 87 6.90 -3.91 -2.95
C LYS A 87 6.65 -5.39 -3.30
N ILE A 88 7.68 -6.24 -3.30
CA ILE A 88 7.53 -7.68 -3.59
C ILE A 88 6.65 -8.36 -2.52
N VAL A 89 6.89 -8.07 -1.24
CA VAL A 89 6.08 -8.62 -0.13
C VAL A 89 4.62 -8.18 -0.26
N CYS A 90 4.41 -6.88 -0.51
CA CYS A 90 3.07 -6.30 -0.74
C CYS A 90 2.35 -6.94 -1.93
N LEU A 91 3.04 -7.11 -3.07
CA LEU A 91 2.48 -7.75 -4.25
C LEU A 91 2.18 -9.25 -4.03
N SER A 92 2.98 -9.92 -3.21
CA SER A 92 2.79 -11.34 -2.90
C SER A 92 1.55 -11.56 -2.03
N GLU A 93 1.33 -10.71 -1.02
CA GLU A 93 0.10 -10.73 -0.23
C GLU A 93 -1.12 -10.41 -1.10
N MET A 94 -1.00 -9.45 -2.01
CA MET A 94 -2.09 -9.12 -2.94
C MET A 94 -2.46 -10.27 -3.88
N ALA A 95 -1.46 -11.03 -4.36
CA ALA A 95 -1.72 -12.22 -5.15
C ALA A 95 -2.50 -13.29 -4.36
N GLN A 96 -2.26 -13.41 -3.05
CA GLN A 96 -3.06 -14.29 -2.17
C GLN A 96 -4.52 -13.83 -2.04
N HIS A 97 -4.78 -12.53 -2.25
CA HIS A 97 -6.11 -11.93 -2.26
C HIS A 97 -6.75 -11.85 -3.66
N ASN A 98 -6.19 -12.54 -4.67
CA ASN A 98 -6.62 -12.50 -6.08
C ASN A 98 -6.56 -11.10 -6.72
N ILE A 99 -5.73 -10.20 -6.19
CA ILE A 99 -5.53 -8.87 -6.75
C ILE A 99 -4.36 -8.95 -7.73
N GLN A 100 -4.65 -8.84 -9.03
CA GLN A 100 -3.62 -8.96 -10.06
C GLN A 100 -2.79 -7.69 -10.21
N HIS A 101 -3.40 -6.54 -9.92
CA HIS A 101 -2.73 -5.25 -10.02
C HIS A 101 -3.28 -4.26 -8.99
N ILE A 102 -2.36 -3.44 -8.47
CA ILE A 102 -2.71 -2.38 -7.54
C ILE A 102 -3.42 -1.26 -8.27
N THR A 103 -4.64 -1.00 -7.82
CA THR A 103 -5.45 0.09 -8.34
C THR A 103 -6.59 0.41 -7.38
N PHE A 104 -7.22 1.56 -7.60
CA PHE A 104 -8.41 1.98 -6.89
C PHE A 104 -9.60 2.03 -7.84
N GLN A 105 -10.80 1.90 -7.29
CA GLN A 105 -12.02 2.22 -8.02
C GLN A 105 -12.15 3.75 -8.16
N TRP A 106 -11.35 4.33 -9.05
CA TRP A 106 -11.23 5.78 -9.25
C TRP A 106 -12.56 6.48 -9.55
N ASN A 107 -13.46 5.77 -10.21
CA ASN A 107 -14.75 6.30 -10.69
C ASN A 107 -15.88 6.18 -9.65
N VAL A 108 -15.67 5.47 -8.54
CA VAL A 108 -16.70 5.26 -7.52
C VAL A 108 -16.51 6.29 -6.41
N LYS A 109 -17.57 7.05 -6.11
CA LYS A 109 -17.56 8.02 -5.01
C LYS A 109 -17.86 7.30 -3.70
N GLY A 110 -16.95 7.41 -2.74
CA GLY A 110 -17.13 6.88 -1.38
C GLY A 110 -16.14 5.76 -1.05
N GLN A 111 -16.27 5.22 0.15
CA GLN A 111 -15.48 4.07 0.60
C GLN A 111 -16.12 2.81 0.03
N THR A 112 -15.39 2.12 -0.84
CA THR A 112 -15.80 0.80 -1.34
C THR A 112 -15.04 -0.29 -0.59
N SER A 113 -15.60 -1.49 -0.58
CA SER A 113 -14.96 -2.70 -0.03
C SER A 113 -13.55 -2.90 -0.61
N TRP A 114 -13.41 -2.75 -1.93
CA TRP A 114 -12.12 -2.82 -2.64
C TRP A 114 -11.14 -1.73 -2.19
N ASN A 115 -11.56 -0.45 -2.22
CA ASN A 115 -10.68 0.65 -1.84
C ASN A 115 -10.26 0.53 -0.37
N GLY A 116 -11.16 0.06 0.51
CA GLY A 116 -10.84 -0.25 1.90
C GLY A 116 -9.75 -1.30 1.99
N LEU A 117 -9.91 -2.43 1.30
CA LEU A 117 -8.91 -3.50 1.27
C LEU A 117 -7.55 -3.05 0.73
N VAL A 118 -7.53 -2.27 -0.36
CA VAL A 118 -6.26 -1.76 -0.93
C VAL A 118 -5.60 -0.77 0.04
N ILE A 119 -6.37 0.10 0.70
CA ILE A 119 -5.85 1.01 1.74
C ILE A 119 -5.27 0.20 2.89
N ASP A 120 -5.99 -0.80 3.37
CA ASP A 120 -5.59 -1.68 4.44
C ASP A 120 -4.22 -2.30 4.11
N ILE A 121 -4.09 -2.99 2.97
CA ILE A 121 -2.83 -3.62 2.56
C ILE A 121 -1.71 -2.57 2.45
N LEU A 122 -1.97 -1.41 1.85
CA LEU A 122 -0.98 -0.33 1.74
C LEU A 122 -0.50 0.15 3.11
N VAL A 123 -1.41 0.36 4.06
CA VAL A 123 -1.08 0.82 5.42
C VAL A 123 -0.29 -0.25 6.15
N LYS A 124 -0.67 -1.53 6.04
CA LYS A 124 0.05 -2.68 6.62
C LYS A 124 1.51 -2.68 6.19
N HIS A 125 1.75 -2.67 4.88
CA HIS A 125 3.10 -2.73 4.34
C HIS A 125 3.88 -1.42 4.49
N TRP A 126 3.20 -0.28 4.53
CA TRP A 126 3.86 0.99 4.86
C TRP A 126 4.34 1.01 6.32
N LEU A 127 3.48 0.61 7.28
CA LEU A 127 3.86 0.50 8.69
C LEU A 127 5.02 -0.48 8.86
N TYR A 128 4.95 -1.61 8.15
CA TYR A 128 6.01 -2.59 8.12
C TYR A 128 7.34 -2.01 7.60
N ALA A 129 7.31 -1.28 6.49
CA ALA A 129 8.49 -0.63 5.93
C ALA A 129 9.05 0.44 6.86
N LYS A 130 8.18 1.21 7.54
CA LYS A 130 8.56 2.23 8.52
C LYS A 130 9.24 1.62 9.76
N ILE A 131 8.72 0.51 10.29
CA ILE A 131 9.34 -0.21 11.44
C ILE A 131 10.74 -0.70 11.07
N ASN A 132 10.96 -1.10 9.82
CA ASN A 132 12.26 -1.54 9.30
C ASN A 132 13.14 -0.38 8.77
N GLU A 133 12.88 0.85 9.21
CA GLU A 133 13.66 2.06 8.90
C GLU A 133 13.81 2.37 7.39
N ALA A 134 12.85 1.93 6.57
CA ALA A 134 12.93 2.11 5.12
C ALA A 134 12.38 3.45 4.61
N PHE A 135 11.59 4.13 5.44
CA PHE A 135 10.88 5.38 5.14
C PHE A 135 10.69 6.22 6.41
#